data_AF-A0A7S2P4Q1-F1
#
_entry.id   AF-A0A7S2P4Q1-F1
#
_cell.length_a   1.000
_cell.length_b   1.000
_cell.length_c   1.000
_cell.angle_alpha   90.00
_cell.angle_beta   90.00
_cell.angle_gamma   90.00
#
_symmetry.space_group_name_H-M   'P 1'
#
loop_
_entity.id
_entity.type
_entity.pdbx_description
1 polymer ?
#
loop_
_entity_poly.entity_id
_entity_poly.type
_entity_poly.pdbx_seq_one_letter_code
_entity_poly.pdbx_strand_id
1 'polypeptide(L)'
;AGQVTTLEQLPLLEDCVHLQGAVKIGSGSLGVVLLVQDRQTPSQRLAVKVISLKLVRDTGSEESRVWREVQVMRDLERHPNLVQLVDVLACWNHLPHVASDPPHVCLA
;
A
#
# COMPACT_ATOMS: atom_id res chain seq x y z
N ALA A 1 0.54 9.69 -22.56
CA ALA A 1 0.60 8.24 -22.32
C ALA A 1 1.03 8.06 -20.87
N GLY A 2 0.13 7.55 -20.02
CA GLY A 2 0.45 7.34 -18.60
C GLY A 2 1.54 6.28 -18.47
N GLN A 3 2.61 6.59 -17.76
CA GLN A 3 3.70 5.67 -17.51
C GLN A 3 3.16 4.50 -16.68
N VAL A 4 3.24 3.28 -17.22
CA VAL A 4 2.87 2.07 -16.48
C VAL A 4 3.94 1.87 -15.41
N THR A 5 3.61 2.19 -14.16
CA THR A 5 4.46 1.88 -13.01
C THR A 5 4.32 0.40 -12.70
N THR A 6 5.43 -0.36 -12.77
CA THR A 6 5.44 -1.76 -12.33
C THR A 6 5.84 -1.85 -10.86
N LEU A 7 5.55 -2.98 -10.21
CA LEU A 7 5.85 -3.17 -8.79
C LEU A 7 7.36 -3.03 -8.51
N GLU A 8 8.21 -3.52 -9.41
CA GLU A 8 9.67 -3.49 -9.30
C GLU A 8 10.26 -2.08 -9.38
N GLN A 9 9.49 -1.11 -9.88
CA GLN A 9 9.90 0.29 -9.99
C GLN A 9 9.53 1.11 -8.75
N LEU A 10 8.74 0.55 -7.83
CA LEU A 10 8.33 1.23 -6.62
C LEU A 10 9.41 1.13 -5.54
N PRO A 11 9.53 2.16 -4.68
CA PRO A 11 10.35 2.07 -3.47
C PRO A 11 9.84 0.97 -2.54
N LEU A 12 10.74 0.42 -1.74
CA LEU A 12 10.43 -0.68 -0.82
C LEU A 12 9.77 -0.16 0.46
N LEU A 13 8.74 -0.87 0.92
CA LEU A 13 8.01 -0.53 2.14
C LEU A 13 8.93 -0.40 3.35
N GLU A 14 9.82 -1.38 3.55
CA GLU A 14 10.75 -1.43 4.68
C GLU A 14 11.74 -0.26 4.73
N ASP A 15 11.99 0.39 3.60
CA ASP A 15 12.87 1.56 3.49
C ASP A 15 12.15 2.87 3.84
N CYS A 16 10.82 2.90 3.68
CA CYS A 16 10.00 4.09 3.88
C CYS A 16 9.35 4.14 5.26
N VAL A 17 9.06 3.00 5.90
CA VAL A 17 8.33 2.96 7.18
C VAL A 17 8.99 2.05 8.21
N HIS A 18 8.71 2.32 9.49
CA HIS A 18 9.05 1.42 10.58
C HIS A 18 7.96 0.34 10.73
N LEU A 19 8.31 -0.89 10.34
CA LEU A 19 7.43 -2.06 10.49
C LEU A 19 7.42 -2.62 11.90
N GLN A 20 8.48 -2.37 12.69
CA GLN A 20 8.51 -2.74 14.10
C GLN A 20 7.51 -1.87 14.88
N GLY A 21 6.56 -2.50 15.55
CA GLY A 21 5.46 -1.81 16.23
C GLY A 21 4.29 -1.43 15.31
N ALA A 22 4.27 -1.91 14.07
CA ALA A 22 3.11 -1.78 13.19
C ALA A 22 1.86 -2.42 13.84
N VAL A 23 0.74 -1.70 13.80
CA VAL A 23 -0.53 -2.17 14.37
C VAL A 23 -1.53 -2.38 13.25
N LYS A 24 -2.15 -3.56 13.19
CA LYS A 24 -3.27 -3.77 12.28
C LYS A 24 -4.49 -2.97 12.75
N ILE A 25 -4.95 -2.04 11.91
CA ILE A 25 -6.10 -1.17 12.21
C ILE A 25 -7.31 -1.45 11.31
N GLY A 26 -7.15 -2.24 10.25
CA GLY A 26 -8.24 -2.59 9.34
C GLY A 26 -8.00 -3.90 8.60
N SER A 27 -9.08 -4.47 8.07
CA SER A 27 -9.05 -5.63 7.18
C SER A 27 -9.97 -5.37 6.00
N GLY A 28 -9.59 -5.85 4.82
CA GLY A 28 -10.42 -5.86 3.62
C GLY A 28 -10.31 -7.19 2.88
N SER A 29 -11.05 -7.34 1.80
CA SER A 29 -11.07 -8.58 0.99
C SER A 29 -9.72 -8.93 0.36
N LEU A 30 -8.88 -7.93 0.10
CA LEU A 30 -7.59 -8.09 -0.58
C LEU A 30 -6.38 -7.93 0.35
N GLY A 31 -6.59 -7.73 1.64
CA GLY A 31 -5.50 -7.55 2.59
C GLY A 31 -5.89 -6.78 3.84
N VAL A 32 -4.95 -6.00 4.40
CA VAL A 32 -5.12 -5.33 5.70
C VAL A 32 -4.63 -3.89 5.64
N VAL A 33 -5.01 -3.10 6.65
CA VAL A 33 -4.46 -1.76 6.85
C VAL A 33 -3.63 -1.76 8.12
N LEU A 34 -2.39 -1.30 8.02
CA LEU A 34 -1.44 -1.18 9.12
C LEU A 34 -1.23 0.29 9.47
N LEU A 35 -1.25 0.63 10.75
CA LEU A 35 -0.74 1.89 11.26
C LEU A 35 0.76 1.74 11.49
N VAL A 36 1.55 2.57 10.81
CA VAL A 36 3.02 2.55 10.85
C VAL A 36 3.58 3.94 11.09
N GLN A 37 4.84 3.99 11.53
CA GLN A 37 5.58 5.24 11.71
C GLN A 37 6.39 5.52 10.43
N ASP A 38 6.25 6.73 9.86
CA ASP A 38 7.08 7.17 8.75
C ASP A 38 8.55 7.31 9.20
N ARG A 39 9.48 6.82 8.38
CA ARG A 39 10.93 6.95 8.62
C ARG A 39 11.45 8.34 8.29
N GLN A 40 10.86 9.01 7.30
CA GLN A 40 11.30 10.35 6.89
C GLN A 40 10.84 11.40 7.90
N THR A 41 9.62 11.24 8.43
CA THR A 41 9.00 12.15 9.39
C THR A 41 8.60 11.41 10.68
N PRO A 42 9.49 11.35 11.71
CA PRO A 42 9.26 10.55 12.92
C PRO A 42 8.05 10.94 13.79
N SER A 43 7.42 12.09 13.54
CA SER A 43 6.18 12.50 14.20
C SER A 43 4.92 12.08 13.43
N GLN A 44 5.06 11.61 12.19
CA GLN A 44 3.95 11.30 11.29
C GLN A 44 3.65 9.80 11.28
N ARG A 45 2.39 9.44 11.56
CA ARG A 45 1.91 8.06 11.39
C ARG A 45 1.12 7.93 10.10
N LEU A 46 1.32 6.83 9.39
CA LEU A 46 0.68 6.52 8.12
C LEU A 46 -0.22 5.30 8.25
N ALA A 47 -1.29 5.26 7.47
CA ALA A 47 -2.15 4.10 7.33
C ALA A 47 -1.80 3.39 6.01
N VAL A 48 -1.05 2.30 6.09
CA VAL A 48 -0.62 1.53 4.91
C VAL A 48 -1.61 0.44 4.61
N LYS A 49 -2.34 0.56 3.50
CA LYS A 49 -3.18 -0.51 2.95
C LYS A 49 -2.29 -1.48 2.19
N VAL A 50 -2.08 -2.67 2.76
CA VAL A 50 -1.32 -3.77 2.16
C VAL A 50 -2.27 -4.61 1.32
N ILE A 51 -2.04 -4.65 0.01
CA ILE A 51 -2.87 -5.36 -0.96
C ILE A 51 -2.09 -6.54 -1.51
N SER A 52 -2.62 -7.75 -1.34
CA SER A 52 -2.00 -8.96 -1.88
C SER A 52 -2.30 -9.14 -3.35
N LEU A 53 -1.26 -9.14 -4.18
CA LEU A 53 -1.38 -9.44 -5.60
C LEU A 53 -1.78 -10.92 -5.85
N LYS A 54 -1.41 -11.82 -4.93
CA LYS A 54 -1.89 -13.21 -4.94
C LYS A 54 -3.42 -13.26 -4.78
N LEU A 55 -3.97 -12.61 -3.76
CA LEU A 55 -5.43 -12.58 -3.54
C LEU A 55 -6.19 -11.88 -4.68
N VAL A 56 -5.61 -10.83 -5.27
CA VAL A 56 -6.19 -10.18 -6.45
C VAL A 56 -6.36 -11.19 -7.60
N ARG A 57 -5.30 -11.95 -7.91
CA ARG A 57 -5.36 -13.02 -8.92
C ARG A 57 -6.33 -14.13 -8.55
N ASP A 58 -6.29 -14.61 -7.31
CA ASP A 58 -7.13 -15.72 -6.82
C ASP A 58 -8.63 -15.39 -6.86
N THR A 59 -9.00 -14.11 -6.72
CA THR A 59 -10.39 -13.64 -6.81
C THR A 59 -10.85 -13.38 -8.24
N GLY A 60 -10.02 -13.68 -9.26
CA GLY A 60 -10.30 -13.40 -10.66
C GLY A 60 -10.33 -11.91 -11.01
N SER A 61 -9.76 -11.06 -10.14
CA SER A 61 -9.65 -9.63 -10.39
C SER A 61 -8.35 -9.29 -11.12
N GLU A 62 -8.43 -8.36 -12.06
CA GLU A 62 -7.27 -7.83 -12.74
C GLU A 62 -6.46 -6.90 -11.82
N GLU A 63 -5.13 -7.04 -11.78
CA GLU A 63 -4.24 -6.13 -11.05
C GLU A 63 -4.38 -4.68 -11.51
N SER A 64 -4.79 -4.46 -12.75
CA SER A 64 -5.11 -3.13 -13.30
C SER A 64 -6.15 -2.37 -12.46
N ARG A 65 -6.98 -3.05 -11.68
CA ARG A 65 -7.91 -2.41 -10.73
C ARG A 65 -7.18 -1.73 -9.58
N VAL A 66 -6.11 -2.34 -9.07
CA VAL A 66 -5.29 -1.74 -8.01
C VAL A 66 -4.60 -0.48 -8.53
N TRP A 67 -4.01 -0.55 -9.72
CA TRP A 67 -3.36 0.59 -10.36
C TRP A 67 -4.35 1.70 -10.74
N ARG A 68 -5.59 1.35 -11.06
CA ARG A 68 -6.65 2.33 -11.26
C ARG A 68 -7.00 3.07 -9.96
N GLU A 69 -7.07 2.36 -8.83
CA GLU A 69 -7.28 2.99 -7.51
C GLU A 69 -6.14 3.97 -7.19
N VAL A 70 -4.89 3.56 -7.43
CA VAL A 70 -3.71 4.43 -7.31
C VAL A 70 -3.83 5.68 -8.18
N GLN A 71 -4.19 5.52 -9.45
CA GLN A 71 -4.31 6.65 -10.38
C GLN A 71 -5.40 7.62 -9.93
N VAL A 72 -6.57 7.09 -9.53
CA VAL A 72 -7.66 7.93 -8.99
C VAL A 72 -7.17 8.72 -7.78
N MET A 73 -6.48 8.09 -6.83
CA MET A 73 -5.98 8.79 -5.65
C MET A 73 -4.89 9.83 -5.97
N ARG A 74 -4.05 9.59 -6.98
CA ARG A 74 -3.04 10.57 -7.44
C ARG A 74 -3.66 11.78 -8.13
N ASP A 75 -4.76 11.57 -8.85
CA ASP A 75 -5.47 12.62 -9.58
C ASP A 75 -6.35 13.49 -8.65
N LEU A 76 -6.57 13.06 -7.41
CA LEU A 76 -7.24 13.88 -6.40
C LEU A 76 -6.32 15.01 -5.96
N GLU A 77 -6.73 16.24 -6.25
CA GLU A 77 -6.10 17.43 -5.67
C GLU A 77 -6.15 17.37 -4.13
N ARG A 78 -5.13 17.96 -3.49
CA ARG A 78 -5.04 17.99 -2.03
C ARG A 78 -6.25 18.72 -1.44
N HIS A 79 -7.12 17.98 -0.78
CA HIS A 79 -8.34 18.50 -0.18
C HIS A 79 -8.41 18.14 1.32
N PRO A 80 -8.80 19.07 2.22
CA PRO A 80 -8.77 18.85 3.67
C PRO A 80 -9.71 17.75 4.17
N ASN A 81 -10.69 17.32 3.36
CA ASN A 81 -11.65 16.28 3.72
C ASN A 81 -11.46 14.97 2.93
N LEU A 82 -10.41 14.86 2.11
CA LEU A 82 -10.07 13.63 1.41
C LEU A 82 -8.76 13.09 1.96
N VAL A 83 -8.69 11.77 2.10
CA VAL A 83 -7.42 11.10 2.46
C VAL A 83 -6.47 11.25 1.28
N GLN A 84 -5.28 11.77 1.56
CA GLN A 84 -4.23 11.93 0.57
C GLN A 84 -3.39 10.65 0.49
N LEU A 85 -3.13 10.18 -0.72
CA LEU A 85 -2.10 9.17 -0.97
C LEU A 85 -0.72 9.82 -0.76
N VAL A 86 0.06 9.27 0.16
CA VAL A 86 1.43 9.70 0.43
C VAL A 86 2.39 9.02 -0.54
N ASP A 87 2.30 7.71 -0.68
CA ASP A 87 3.15 6.95 -1.59
C ASP A 87 2.54 5.61 -2.01
N VAL A 88 3.12 5.00 -3.04
CA VAL A 88 2.83 3.62 -3.47
C VAL A 88 4.13 2.84 -3.39
N LEU A 89 4.14 1.80 -2.55
CA LEU A 89 5.34 1.07 -2.17
C LEU A 89 5.20 -0.40 -2.57
N ALA A 90 6.32 -1.05 -2.85
CA ALA A 90 6.38 -2.50 -3.01
C ALA A 90 6.77 -3.18 -1.71
N CYS A 91 6.15 -4.33 -1.41
CA CYS A 91 6.58 -5.19 -0.33
C CYS A 91 6.80 -6.61 -0.82
N TRP A 92 8.04 -7.09 -0.62
CA TRP A 92 8.47 -8.43 -0.98
C TRP A 92 8.66 -9.34 0.23
N ASN A 93 8.40 -8.82 1.43
CA ASN A 93 8.61 -9.50 2.69
C ASN A 93 7.28 -10.00 3.28
N HIS A 94 7.35 -11.04 4.11
CA HIS A 94 6.21 -11.40 4.95
C HIS A 94 6.00 -10.33 6.02
N LEU A 95 4.78 -9.81 6.09
CA LEU A 95 4.40 -8.81 7.07
C LEU A 95 3.58 -9.44 8.19
N PRO A 96 3.78 -9.01 9.46
CA PRO A 96 2.90 -9.40 10.56
C PRO A 96 1.44 -9.07 10.24
N HIS A 97 0.54 -9.99 10.62
CA HIS A 97 -0.91 -9.86 10.41
C HIS A 97 -1.40 -9.89 8.94
N VAL A 98 -0.50 -10.09 7.98
CA VAL A 98 -0.81 -10.31 6.56
C VAL A 98 -0.70 -11.81 6.29
N ALA A 99 -1.84 -12.47 6.06
CA ALA A 99 -1.85 -13.93 5.88
C ALA A 99 -1.33 -14.39 4.52
N SER A 100 -1.44 -13.55 3.50
CA SER A 100 -1.03 -13.87 2.13
C SER A 100 0.48 -13.68 1.92
N ASP A 101 1.08 -14.58 1.16
CA ASP A 101 2.48 -14.44 0.71
C ASP A 101 2.69 -13.17 -0.12
N PRO A 102 3.90 -12.58 -0.08
CA PRO A 102 4.30 -11.53 -1.01
C PRO A 102 4.29 -12.03 -2.47
N PRO A 103 4.27 -11.13 -3.47
CA PRO A 103 4.37 -9.67 -3.33
C PRO A 103 3.06 -8.96 -2.95
N HIS A 104 3.21 -7.81 -2.29
CA HIS A 104 2.11 -6.88 -1.98
C HIS A 104 2.37 -5.50 -2.60
N VAL A 105 1.30 -4.84 -3.04
CA VAL A 105 1.28 -3.40 -3.33
C VAL A 105 0.80 -2.69 -2.06
N CYS A 106 1.50 -1.65 -1.64
CA CYS A 106 1.22 -0.92 -0.41
C CYS A 106 0.86 0.53 -0.74
N LEU A 107 -0.32 1.00 -0.31
CA LEU A 107 -0.75 2.39 -0.47
C LEU A 107 -0.63 3.07 0.90
N ALA A 108 0.21 4.08 1.00
CA ALA A 108 0.51 4.80 2.24
C ALA A 108 -0.18 6.17 2.30
#